data_AF-A0A945CIP2-F1
#
_entry.id   AF-A0A945CIP2-F1
#
_cell.length_a   1.000
_cell.length_b   1.000
_cell.length_c   1.000
_cell.angle_alpha   90.00
_cell.angle_beta   90.00
_cell.angle_gamma   90.00
#
_symmetry.space_group_name_H-M   'P 1'
#
loop_
_entity.id
_entity.type
_entity.pdbx_description
1 polymer ?
#
loop_
_entity_poly.entity_id
_entity_poly.type
_entity_poly.pdbx_seq_one_letter_code
_entity_poly.pdbx_strand_id
1 'polypeptide(L)'
;AGWLALFTAVDPLTPEDLSRTIHIRQEPHSIPKAINRQLAHYGYHVGQIVLLAKHMNSADWKTLSIPRGQSQTFNTDMKDKFGKATG
;
A
#
# COMPACT_ATOMS: atom_id res chain seq x y z
N ALA A 1 12.36 -2.16 14.74
CA ALA A 1 12.49 -3.62 14.93
C ALA A 1 11.85 -4.43 13.78
N GLY A 2 10.58 -4.23 13.41
CA GLY A 2 9.92 -5.03 12.35
C GLY A 2 10.38 -4.74 10.90
N TRP A 3 10.51 -3.47 10.51
CA TRP A 3 10.92 -3.10 9.14
C TRP A 3 12.33 -3.55 8.79
N LEU A 4 13.27 -3.48 9.75
CA LEU A 4 14.63 -3.96 9.53
C LEU A 4 14.63 -5.45 9.17
N ALA A 5 13.86 -6.28 9.87
CA ALA A 5 13.76 -7.71 9.56
C ALA A 5 13.18 -7.97 8.16
N LEU A 6 12.22 -7.15 7.71
CA LEU A 6 11.71 -7.23 6.34
C LEU A 6 12.82 -6.92 5.32
N PHE A 7 13.51 -5.80 5.46
CA PHE A 7 14.54 -5.39 4.51
C PHE A 7 15.73 -6.35 4.50
N THR A 8 16.19 -6.80 5.66
CA THR A 8 17.24 -7.84 5.76
C THR A 8 16.86 -9.13 5.02
N ALA A 9 15.57 -9.48 4.95
CA ALA A 9 15.11 -10.66 4.24
C ALA A 9 14.87 -10.44 2.73
N VAL A 10 14.50 -9.23 2.31
CA VAL A 10 14.11 -8.90 0.93
C VAL A 10 15.27 -8.36 0.09
N ASP A 11 16.15 -7.53 0.67
CA ASP A 11 17.24 -6.86 -0.03
C ASP A 11 18.22 -7.81 -0.77
N PRO A 12 18.57 -9.01 -0.25
CA PRO A 12 19.50 -9.89 -0.94
C PRO A 12 18.86 -10.76 -2.03
N LEU A 13 17.54 -10.68 -2.25
CA LEU A 13 16.86 -11.54 -3.22
C LEU A 13 17.31 -11.23 -4.65
N THR A 14 17.57 -12.27 -5.43
CA THR A 14 17.87 -12.15 -6.87
C THR A 14 16.63 -12.51 -7.71
N PRO A 15 16.63 -12.20 -9.02
CA PRO A 15 15.53 -12.59 -9.91
C PRO A 15 15.23 -14.10 -9.90
N GLU A 16 16.25 -14.92 -9.75
CA GLU A 16 16.14 -16.38 -9.70
C GLU A 16 15.34 -16.83 -8.47
N ASP A 17 15.51 -16.12 -7.34
CA ASP A 17 14.82 -16.41 -6.09
C ASP A 17 13.30 -16.25 -6.19
N LEU A 18 12.81 -15.38 -7.09
CA LEU A 18 11.38 -15.08 -7.20
C LEU A 18 10.54 -16.31 -7.56
N SER A 19 11.16 -17.32 -8.17
CA SER A 19 10.54 -18.60 -8.53
C SER A 19 10.51 -19.62 -7.37
N ARG A 20 11.26 -19.38 -6.29
CA ARG A 20 11.37 -20.31 -5.16
C ARG A 20 10.04 -20.46 -4.44
N THR A 21 9.73 -21.70 -4.08
CA THR A 21 8.59 -22.03 -3.22
C THR A 21 8.99 -21.91 -1.76
N ILE A 22 8.26 -21.06 -1.04
CA ILE A 22 8.27 -21.01 0.42
C ILE A 22 6.90 -21.45 0.94
N HIS A 23 6.86 -21.88 2.20
CA HIS A 23 5.62 -22.33 2.83
C HIS A 23 5.18 -21.34 3.89
N ILE A 24 3.94 -20.85 3.79
CA ILE A 24 3.29 -20.06 4.84
C ILE A 24 2.13 -20.87 5.35
N ARG A 25 2.19 -21.30 6.63
CA ARG A 25 1.16 -22.15 7.26
C ARG A 25 0.84 -23.40 6.42
N GLN A 26 1.88 -24.08 5.95
CA GLN A 26 1.81 -25.26 5.06
C GLN A 26 1.26 -25.00 3.65
N GLU A 27 0.87 -23.77 3.29
CA GLU A 27 0.50 -23.44 1.91
C GLU A 27 1.75 -23.03 1.12
N PRO A 28 2.02 -23.65 -0.05
CA PRO A 28 3.12 -23.27 -0.92
C PRO A 28 2.85 -21.93 -1.61
N HIS A 29 3.85 -21.06 -1.64
CA HIS A 29 3.81 -19.75 -2.28
C HIS A 29 5.13 -19.47 -3.01
N SER A 30 5.06 -18.77 -4.14
CA SER A 30 6.23 -18.06 -4.66
C SER A 30 6.56 -16.86 -3.77
N ILE A 31 7.80 -16.38 -3.84
CA ILE A 31 8.22 -15.18 -3.09
C ILE A 31 7.33 -13.96 -3.42
N PRO A 32 7.02 -13.64 -4.70
CA PRO A 32 6.08 -12.55 -5.01
C PRO A 32 4.70 -12.73 -4.39
N LYS A 33 4.15 -13.96 -4.38
CA LYS A 33 2.84 -14.24 -3.74
C LYS A 33 2.90 -13.96 -2.23
N ALA A 34 3.98 -14.39 -1.56
CA ALA A 34 4.19 -14.14 -0.14
C ALA A 34 4.33 -12.65 0.19
N ILE A 35 5.11 -11.90 -0.59
CA ILE A 35 5.28 -10.45 -0.43
C ILE A 35 3.95 -9.74 -0.64
N ASN A 36 3.23 -10.04 -1.72
CA ASN A 36 1.94 -9.41 -2.01
C ASN A 36 0.91 -9.68 -0.90
N ARG A 37 0.89 -10.91 -0.37
CA ARG A 37 0.04 -11.26 0.78
C ARG A 37 0.34 -10.39 2.00
N GLN A 38 1.62 -10.18 2.32
CA GLN A 38 2.01 -9.31 3.44
C GLN A 38 1.67 -7.84 3.19
N LEU A 39 1.91 -7.35 1.97
CA LEU A 39 1.58 -5.99 1.59
C LEU A 39 0.07 -5.70 1.75
N ALA A 40 -0.78 -6.62 1.28
CA ALA A 40 -2.23 -6.53 1.45
C ALA A 40 -2.65 -6.54 2.93
N HIS A 41 -2.00 -7.38 3.74
CA HIS A 41 -2.24 -7.45 5.18
C HIS A 41 -1.87 -6.15 5.90
N TYR A 42 -0.78 -5.50 5.51
CA TYR A 42 -0.44 -4.17 6.03
C TYR A 42 -1.50 -3.13 5.67
N GLY A 43 -1.95 -3.12 4.41
CA GLY A 43 -3.05 -2.24 3.97
C GLY A 43 -4.32 -2.44 4.80
N TYR A 44 -4.67 -3.69 5.12
CA TYR A 44 -5.81 -4.02 5.98
C TYR A 44 -5.67 -3.40 7.39
N HIS A 45 -4.53 -3.61 8.06
CA HIS A 45 -4.31 -3.05 9.39
C HIS A 45 -4.19 -1.53 9.41
N VAL A 46 -3.55 -0.93 8.40
CA VAL A 46 -3.53 0.53 8.24
C VAL A 46 -4.96 1.06 8.07
N GLY A 47 -5.80 0.38 7.30
CA GLY A 47 -7.23 0.70 7.17
C GLY A 47 -7.98 0.65 8.50
N GLN A 48 -7.75 -0.38 9.33
CA GLN A 48 -8.34 -0.46 10.67
C GLN A 48 -7.90 0.71 11.57
N ILE A 49 -6.61 1.07 11.55
CA ILE A 49 -6.07 2.20 12.31
C ILE A 49 -6.71 3.51 11.84
N VAL A 50 -6.79 3.74 10.53
CA VAL A 50 -7.40 4.94 9.94
C VAL A 50 -8.88 5.02 10.31
N LEU A 51 -9.61 3.90 10.29
CA LEU A 51 -11.02 3.86 10.68
C LEU A 51 -11.21 4.28 12.15
N LEU A 52 -10.39 3.74 13.05
CA LEU A 52 -10.43 4.10 14.48
C LEU A 52 -10.07 5.57 14.68
N ALA A 53 -8.99 6.05 14.06
CA ALA A 53 -8.58 7.45 14.16
C ALA A 53 -9.66 8.41 13.64
N LYS A 54 -10.32 8.07 12.53
CA LYS A 54 -11.46 8.81 11.99
C LYS A 54 -12.63 8.86 12.97
N HIS A 55 -12.94 7.73 13.62
CA HIS A 55 -14.03 7.68 14.59
C HIS A 55 -13.71 8.53 15.83
N MET A 56 -12.48 8.43 16.34
CA MET A 56 -12.03 9.16 17.53
C MET A 56 -11.93 10.67 17.30
N ASN A 57 -11.51 11.10 16.10
CA ASN A 57 -11.34 12.51 15.77
C ASN A 57 -12.58 13.13 15.10
N SER A 58 -13.60 12.32 14.78
CA SER A 58 -14.93 12.68 14.26
C SER A 58 -14.99 14.00 13.46
N ALA A 59 -15.46 15.08 14.09
CA ALA A 59 -15.67 16.39 13.45
C ALA A 59 -14.38 17.06 12.98
N ASP A 60 -13.26 16.80 13.66
CA ASP A 60 -11.95 17.38 13.35
C ASP A 60 -11.13 16.48 12.41
N TRP A 61 -11.70 15.36 11.94
CA TRP A 61 -11.01 14.48 11.00
C TRP A 61 -10.74 15.16 9.67
N LYS A 62 -9.46 15.28 9.32
CA LYS A 62 -9.01 15.71 8.00
C LYS A 62 -8.84 14.50 7.09
N THR A 63 -9.48 14.53 5.92
CA THR A 63 -9.32 13.46 4.93
C THR A 63 -7.86 13.29 4.52
N LEU A 64 -7.39 12.03 4.45
CA LEU A 64 -6.02 11.69 4.05
C LEU A 64 -5.87 11.55 2.52
N SER A 65 -6.99 11.64 1.79
CA SER A 65 -7.07 11.58 0.34
C SER A 65 -8.07 12.63 -0.16
N ILE A 66 -8.52 12.50 -1.41
CA ILE A 66 -9.48 13.42 -2.02
C ILE A 66 -10.81 13.40 -1.22
N PRO A 67 -11.30 14.56 -0.76
CA PRO A 67 -12.58 14.64 -0.08
C PRO A 67 -13.71 14.06 -0.93
N ARG A 68 -14.72 13.49 -0.27
CA ARG A 68 -15.88 12.92 -0.96
C ARG A 68 -16.55 13.98 -1.84
N GLY A 69 -16.78 13.65 -3.11
CA GLY A 69 -17.38 14.56 -4.09
C GLY A 69 -16.40 15.50 -4.79
N GLN A 70 -15.12 15.52 -4.40
CA GLN A 70 -14.10 16.41 -4.97
C GLN A 70 -13.21 15.75 -6.04
N SER A 71 -13.51 14.50 -6.44
CA SER A 71 -12.69 13.75 -7.41
C SER A 71 -12.59 14.44 -8.77
N GLN A 72 -13.67 15.03 -9.27
CA GLN A 72 -13.67 15.68 -10.57
C GLN A 72 -12.77 16.93 -10.56
N THR A 73 -12.89 17.77 -9.54
CA THR A 73 -12.05 18.96 -9.34
C THR A 73 -10.58 18.57 -9.27
N PHE A 74 -10.25 17.61 -8.41
CA PHE A 74 -8.87 17.11 -8.27
C PHE A 74 -8.30 16.61 -9.61
N ASN A 75 -9.08 15.85 -10.38
CA ASN A 75 -8.63 15.32 -11.67
C ASN A 75 -8.41 16.42 -12.72
N THR A 76 -9.24 17.48 -12.72
CA THR A 76 -9.02 18.66 -13.57
C THR A 76 -7.72 19.37 -13.18
N ASP A 77 -7.50 19.62 -11.89
CA ASP A 77 -6.28 20.27 -11.39
C ASP A 77 -5.02 19.48 -11.77
N MET A 78 -5.06 18.15 -11.66
CA MET A 78 -3.95 17.28 -12.06
C MET A 78 -3.68 17.32 -13.56
N LYS A 79 -4.73 17.39 -14.40
CA LYS A 79 -4.58 17.56 -15.85
C LYS A 79 -3.96 18.91 -16.19
N ASP A 80 -4.38 19.99 -15.54
CA ASP A 80 -3.81 21.31 -15.81
C ASP A 80 -2.34 21.39 -15.37
N LYS A 81 -2.00 20.71 -14.27
CA LYS A 81 -0.64 20.67 -13.71
C LYS A 81 0.34 19.80 -14.50
N PHE A 82 -0.11 18.65 -15.04
CA PHE A 82 0.78 17.66 -15.65
C PHE A 82 0.48 17.36 -17.13
N GLY A 83 -0.66 17.79 -17.66
CA GLY A 83 -1.12 17.48 -19.01
C GLY A 83 -0.55 18.36 -20.12
N LYS A 84 0.24 19.40 -19.80
CA LYS A 84 0.83 20.30 -20.81
C LYS A 84 2.10 19.77 -21.50
N ALA A 85 2.54 18.55 -21.21
CA ALA A 85 3.80 18.00 -21.75
C ALA A 85 3.62 16.94 -22.87
N THR A 86 2.42 16.77 -23.41
CA THR A 86 2.17 15.86 -24.54
C THR A 86 1.33 16.55 -25.61
N GLY A 87 1.99 17.34 -26.44
CA GLY A 87 1.47 17.94 -27.67
C GLY A 87 2.59 18.07 -28.68
#